data_AF-A0A5C6NZG9-F1
#
_entry.id   AF-A0A5C6NZG9-F1
#
_cell.length_a   1.000
_cell.length_b   1.000
_cell.length_c   1.000
_cell.angle_alpha   90.00
_cell.angle_beta   90.00
_cell.angle_gamma   90.00
#
_symmetry.space_group_name_H-M   'P 1'
#
loop_
_entity.id
_entity.type
_entity.pdbx_description
1 polymer ?
#
loop_
_entity_poly.entity_id
_entity_poly.type
_entity_poly.pdbx_seq_one_letter_code
_entity_poly.pdbx_strand_id
1 'polypeptide(L)'
;MAKRTKKVGIVGKYGTRYGASLRKMVKKIEISQHSKYTCSFCGKTKMKRRAVGIWHCGSCRKTVAGGAWTYNRNTGRLEAAAQEMRQKLPPSSPASVTPLQCNIRNENEVKELVSSVLKQYGRIDFLVNNGGGQFSSPAEHISSKGWKAVIDTNLTGTFQCCQAVYSSWMKQHGGVIVNIIADMWKGFPGMSHTGAARAAVDNLTKSLAIEWAASGVRVNAIAPGTIFSKTAMENYKDLGPQLFRMSVSHCPAKRLGVPEEISSAVCFLLSPAASYISGATLKVDAGQSLYHSMWEIPNHSAWPEAPEGENLDAMKELLNPQSKL
;
A
#
# COMPACT_ATOMS: atom_id res chain seq x y z
N MET A 1 36.91 -12.97 36.06
CA MET A 1 35.94 -12.33 35.14
C MET A 1 36.06 -12.96 33.75
N ALA A 2 35.23 -13.95 33.43
CA ALA A 2 35.20 -14.56 32.10
C ALA A 2 34.08 -13.90 31.27
N LYS A 3 34.45 -13.34 30.11
CA LYS A 3 33.51 -12.71 29.17
C LYS A 3 32.55 -13.77 28.60
N ARG A 4 31.27 -13.68 28.99
CA ARG A 4 30.15 -14.41 28.39
C ARG A 4 30.00 -13.98 26.93
N THR A 5 30.43 -14.81 25.98
CA THR A 5 30.07 -14.66 24.57
C THR A 5 28.58 -14.90 24.37
N LYS A 6 27.83 -13.86 23.99
CA LYS A 6 26.46 -13.97 23.48
C LYS A 6 26.48 -14.74 22.15
N LYS A 7 26.14 -16.03 22.17
CA LYS A 7 25.68 -16.76 20.98
C LYS A 7 24.15 -16.69 20.97
N VAL A 8 23.58 -15.95 20.01
CA VAL A 8 22.20 -16.17 19.58
C VAL A 8 22.20 -16.08 18.06
N GLY A 9 21.98 -17.21 17.39
CA GLY A 9 22.00 -17.31 15.93
C GLY A 9 22.24 -18.72 15.38
N ILE A 10 21.38 -19.67 15.77
CA ILE A 10 20.81 -20.77 14.94
C ILE A 10 21.77 -21.59 14.02
N VAL A 11 22.35 -22.65 14.62
CA VAL A 11 22.59 -24.06 14.18
C VAL A 11 23.10 -24.50 12.79
N GLY A 12 23.98 -25.52 12.83
CA GLY A 12 23.75 -26.82 12.15
C GLY A 12 24.58 -27.17 10.89
N LYS A 13 25.24 -28.33 10.89
CA LYS A 13 26.16 -28.86 9.86
C LYS A 13 25.54 -29.16 8.47
N TYR A 14 24.21 -29.07 8.30
CA TYR A 14 23.48 -29.54 7.10
C TYR A 14 22.66 -28.47 6.35
N GLY A 15 22.83 -27.17 6.63
CA GLY A 15 22.02 -26.09 6.02
C GLY A 15 22.49 -25.53 4.66
N THR A 16 23.39 -26.20 3.94
CA THR A 16 24.23 -25.60 2.87
C THR A 16 23.81 -25.92 1.42
N ARG A 17 22.53 -26.14 1.11
CA ARG A 17 22.10 -26.28 -0.30
C ARG A 17 21.09 -25.26 -0.82
N TYR A 18 20.23 -24.69 0.03
CA TYR A 18 19.38 -23.55 -0.35
C TYR A 18 19.40 -22.46 0.74
N GLY A 19 19.56 -21.21 0.32
CA GLY A 19 19.44 -20.04 1.18
C GLY A 19 20.74 -19.41 1.69
N ALA A 20 21.94 -19.88 1.31
CA ALA A 20 23.18 -19.17 1.68
C ALA A 20 23.25 -17.76 1.08
N SER A 21 22.84 -17.60 -0.19
CA SER A 21 22.74 -16.30 -0.86
C SER A 21 21.62 -15.43 -0.29
N LEU A 22 20.46 -16.02 -0.01
CA LEU A 22 19.35 -15.32 0.65
C LEU A 22 19.74 -14.86 2.05
N ARG A 23 20.42 -15.70 2.86
CA ARG A 23 20.92 -15.35 4.19
C ARG A 23 21.99 -14.27 4.14
N LYS A 24 22.91 -14.30 3.16
CA LYS A 24 23.88 -13.21 2.92
C LYS A 24 23.17 -11.91 2.53
N MET A 25 22.12 -11.97 1.71
CA MET A 25 21.32 -10.80 1.33
C MET A 25 20.49 -10.26 2.50
N VAL A 26 19.83 -11.12 3.27
CA VAL A 26 19.11 -10.75 4.50
C VAL A 26 20.08 -10.15 5.50
N LYS A 27 21.26 -10.75 5.71
CA LYS A 27 22.30 -10.20 6.60
C LYS A 27 22.87 -8.89 6.07
N LYS A 28 23.04 -8.74 4.76
CA LYS A 28 23.46 -7.47 4.12
C LYS A 28 22.38 -6.39 4.29
N ILE A 29 21.11 -6.75 4.17
CA ILE A 29 19.97 -5.85 4.38
C ILE A 29 19.91 -5.44 5.85
N GLU A 30 19.99 -6.37 6.80
CA GLU A 30 20.09 -6.14 8.25
C GLU A 30 21.26 -5.20 8.57
N ILE A 31 22.47 -5.49 8.08
CA ILE A 31 23.64 -4.61 8.25
C ILE A 31 23.38 -3.22 7.62
N SER A 32 22.75 -3.17 6.44
CA SER A 32 22.44 -1.91 5.75
C SER A 32 21.36 -1.07 6.43
N GLN A 33 20.50 -1.68 7.26
CA GLN A 33 19.54 -0.93 8.10
C GLN A 33 20.27 -0.12 9.18
N HIS A 34 21.46 -0.55 9.59
CA HIS A 34 22.31 0.17 10.54
C HIS A 34 23.25 1.19 9.88
N SER A 35 23.40 1.14 8.54
CA SER A 35 24.21 2.09 7.79
C SER A 35 23.63 3.51 7.86
N LYS A 36 24.54 4.48 7.99
CA LYS A 36 24.21 5.91 7.89
C LYS A 36 24.58 6.40 6.50
N TYR A 37 23.67 7.11 5.86
CA TYR A 37 23.84 7.73 4.56
C TYR A 37 23.93 9.26 4.72
N THR A 38 24.55 9.90 3.75
CA THR A 38 24.57 11.37 3.65
C THR A 38 23.15 11.83 3.33
N CYS A 39 22.60 12.66 4.21
CA CYS A 39 21.28 13.24 4.03
C CYS A 39 21.36 14.31 2.93
N SER A 40 20.65 14.10 1.82
CA SER A 40 20.55 15.07 0.73
C SER A 40 20.00 16.44 1.18
N PHE A 41 19.29 16.51 2.31
CA PHE A 41 18.68 17.74 2.82
C PHE A 41 19.59 18.58 3.70
N CYS A 42 20.49 17.97 4.47
CA CYS A 42 21.32 18.69 5.44
C CYS A 42 22.82 18.42 5.30
N GLY A 43 23.23 17.65 4.29
CA GLY A 43 24.61 17.25 4.05
C GLY A 43 25.22 16.33 5.10
N LYS A 44 24.54 16.10 6.24
CA LYS A 44 25.08 15.29 7.36
C LYS A 44 24.83 13.81 7.14
N THR A 45 25.80 12.97 7.47
CA THR A 45 25.72 11.50 7.43
C THR A 45 24.94 10.94 8.63
N LYS A 46 23.69 11.38 8.77
CA LYS A 46 22.74 10.94 9.82
C LYS A 46 21.45 10.34 9.26
N MET A 47 21.38 10.09 7.94
CA MET A 47 20.24 9.42 7.31
C MET A 47 20.31 7.92 7.59
N LYS A 48 19.30 7.35 8.25
CA LYS A 48 19.21 5.92 8.56
C LYS A 48 17.96 5.34 7.92
N ARG A 49 18.04 4.14 7.37
CA ARG A 49 16.86 3.42 6.90
C ARG A 49 16.03 3.00 8.13
N ARG A 50 14.76 3.40 8.18
CA ARG A 50 13.81 2.98 9.24
C ARG A 50 13.03 1.74 8.82
N ALA A 51 12.64 1.69 7.55
CA ALA A 51 12.02 0.55 6.90
C ALA A 51 12.49 0.49 5.43
N VAL A 52 12.23 -0.60 4.72
CA VAL A 52 12.64 -0.70 3.31
C VAL A 52 11.89 0.35 2.49
N GLY A 53 12.62 1.24 1.83
CA GLY A 53 12.03 2.37 1.10
C GLY A 53 11.73 3.60 1.96
N ILE A 54 12.02 3.58 3.27
CA ILE A 54 11.82 4.70 4.20
C ILE A 54 13.13 5.01 4.94
N TRP A 55 13.62 6.23 4.79
CA TRP A 55 14.82 6.73 5.47
C TRP A 55 14.49 7.90 6.37
N HIS A 56 15.14 8.02 7.51
CA HIS A 56 14.98 9.11 8.46
C HIS A 56 16.33 9.71 8.83
N CYS A 57 16.46 11.03 8.75
CA CYS A 57 17.66 11.75 9.15
C CYS A 57 17.57 12.20 10.60
N GLY A 58 18.42 11.65 11.45
CA GLY A 58 18.48 12.05 12.86
C GLY A 58 19.00 13.48 13.12
N SER A 59 19.52 14.20 12.11
CA SER A 59 19.94 15.60 12.30
C SER A 59 18.83 16.59 12.02
N CYS A 60 18.23 16.51 10.83
CA CYS A 60 17.19 17.44 10.39
C CYS A 60 15.78 16.89 10.61
N ARG A 61 15.68 15.69 11.22
CA ARG A 61 14.45 14.95 11.52
C ARG A 61 13.56 14.65 10.30
N LYS A 62 14.09 14.77 9.08
CA LYS A 62 13.36 14.52 7.82
C LYS A 62 13.26 13.03 7.51
N THR A 63 12.10 12.60 7.03
CA THR A 63 11.83 11.24 6.55
C THR A 63 11.64 11.25 5.03
N VAL A 64 12.23 10.30 4.33
CA VAL A 64 12.17 10.11 2.88
C VAL A 64 11.48 8.78 2.62
N ALA A 65 10.34 8.80 1.95
CA ALA A 65 9.69 7.62 1.40
C ALA A 65 9.62 7.76 -0.14
N GLY A 66 9.66 6.65 -0.87
CA GLY A 66 9.43 6.68 -2.32
C GLY A 66 7.99 7.10 -2.62
N GLY A 67 7.79 8.23 -3.30
CA GLY A 67 6.47 8.84 -3.49
C GLY A 67 5.51 7.99 -4.33
N ALA A 68 4.26 7.86 -3.86
CA ALA A 68 3.13 7.33 -4.60
C ALA A 68 2.17 8.48 -4.94
N TRP A 69 1.65 8.50 -6.17
CA TRP A 69 0.68 9.50 -6.67
C TRP A 69 -0.73 9.23 -6.15
N THR A 70 -1.56 10.28 -6.02
CA THR A 70 -2.98 10.18 -5.64
C THR A 70 -3.89 10.57 -6.81
N TYR A 71 -4.84 9.70 -7.18
CA TYR A 71 -5.90 10.00 -8.14
C TYR A 71 -7.25 10.19 -7.42
N ASN A 72 -7.93 11.32 -7.69
CA ASN A 72 -9.26 11.60 -7.17
C ASN A 72 -10.14 12.31 -8.23
N ARG A 73 -11.45 12.06 -8.19
CA ARG A 73 -12.45 12.63 -9.11
C ARG A 73 -12.97 13.99 -8.67
N ASN A 74 -12.81 14.34 -7.39
CA ASN A 74 -13.25 15.62 -6.83
C ASN A 74 -12.06 16.59 -6.78
N THR A 75 -12.08 17.61 -7.64
CA THR A 75 -11.06 18.66 -7.74
C THR A 75 -10.83 19.37 -6.41
N GLY A 76 -11.87 19.81 -5.71
CA GLY A 76 -11.70 20.47 -4.40
C GLY A 76 -10.90 19.63 -3.39
N ARG A 77 -11.14 18.33 -3.31
CA ARG A 77 -10.40 17.41 -2.42
C ARG A 77 -9.00 17.09 -2.92
N LEU A 78 -8.82 16.97 -4.23
CA LEU A 78 -7.55 16.67 -4.88
C LEU A 78 -6.54 17.82 -4.65
N GLU A 79 -6.98 19.05 -4.86
CA GLU A 79 -6.20 20.27 -4.68
C GLU A 79 -5.82 20.48 -3.21
N ALA A 80 -6.76 20.27 -2.29
CA ALA A 80 -6.49 20.35 -0.85
C ALA A 80 -5.44 19.32 -0.40
N ALA A 81 -5.57 18.06 -0.82
CA ALA A 81 -4.59 17.02 -0.52
C ALA A 81 -3.22 17.33 -1.14
N ALA A 82 -3.18 17.82 -2.39
CA ALA A 82 -1.94 18.24 -3.04
C ALA A 82 -1.28 19.43 -2.34
N GLN A 83 -2.07 20.37 -1.82
CA GLN A 83 -1.57 21.51 -1.04
C GLN A 83 -0.99 21.05 0.30
N GLU A 84 -1.70 20.20 1.03
CA GLU A 84 -1.24 19.63 2.30
C GLU A 84 0.07 18.85 2.10
N MET A 85 0.14 18.00 1.07
CA MET A 85 1.37 17.28 0.73
C MET A 85 2.52 18.23 0.37
N ARG A 86 2.26 19.26 -0.44
CA ARG A 86 3.28 20.27 -0.78
C ARG A 86 3.80 21.01 0.45
N GLN A 87 2.96 21.31 1.43
CA GLN A 87 3.38 21.94 2.69
C GLN A 87 4.25 21.01 3.55
N LYS A 88 3.99 19.70 3.50
CA LYS A 88 4.80 18.69 4.19
C LYS A 88 6.16 18.46 3.51
N LEU A 89 6.31 18.82 2.23
CA LEU A 89 7.59 18.74 1.52
C LEU A 89 8.57 19.83 1.98
N PRO A 90 9.84 19.49 2.25
CA PRO A 90 10.87 20.50 2.52
C PRO A 90 11.05 21.44 1.31
N PRO A 91 11.33 22.74 1.50
CA PRO A 91 11.61 23.66 0.39
C PRO A 91 12.77 23.24 -0.53
N SER A 92 13.70 22.42 -0.02
CA SER A 92 14.82 21.86 -0.78
C SER A 92 14.52 20.54 -1.51
N SER A 93 13.28 20.02 -1.40
CA SER A 93 12.88 18.81 -2.08
C SER A 93 12.65 19.09 -3.57
N PRO A 94 13.28 18.33 -4.48
CA PRO A 94 12.96 18.43 -5.91
C PRO A 94 11.62 17.77 -6.27
N ALA A 95 10.98 17.08 -5.32
CA ALA A 95 9.70 16.44 -5.55
C ALA A 95 8.57 17.48 -5.69
N SER A 96 7.70 17.27 -6.67
CA SER A 96 6.48 18.04 -6.87
C SER A 96 5.25 17.15 -6.74
N VAL A 97 4.12 17.76 -6.37
CA VAL A 97 2.81 17.10 -6.37
C VAL A 97 1.90 17.93 -7.26
N THR A 98 1.45 17.35 -8.37
CA THR A 98 0.49 17.97 -9.28
C THR A 98 -0.83 17.22 -9.21
N PRO A 99 -1.92 17.89 -8.79
CA PRO A 99 -3.26 17.33 -8.89
C PRO A 99 -3.69 17.29 -10.37
N LEU A 100 -4.17 16.13 -10.83
CA LEU A 100 -4.85 15.97 -12.12
C LEU A 100 -6.17 15.22 -11.90
N GLN A 101 -7.29 15.81 -12.34
CA GLN A 101 -8.59 15.17 -12.28
C GLN A 101 -8.68 14.08 -13.35
N CYS A 102 -9.22 12.92 -12.98
CA CYS A 102 -9.48 11.84 -13.92
C CYS A 102 -10.58 10.92 -13.39
N ASN A 103 -11.60 10.66 -14.21
CA ASN A 103 -12.51 9.54 -14.01
C ASN A 103 -11.96 8.30 -14.71
N ILE A 104 -11.37 7.38 -13.94
CA ILE A 104 -10.77 6.15 -14.46
C ILE A 104 -11.75 5.16 -15.11
N ARG A 105 -13.06 5.47 -15.12
CA ARG A 105 -14.06 4.69 -15.90
C ARG A 105 -14.13 5.15 -17.36
N ASN A 106 -13.56 6.31 -17.66
CA ASN A 106 -13.54 6.92 -18.98
C ASN A 106 -12.14 6.76 -19.58
N GLU A 107 -12.03 5.94 -20.62
CA GLU A 107 -10.76 5.63 -21.27
C GLU A 107 -10.05 6.87 -21.81
N ASN A 108 -10.79 7.85 -22.33
CA ASN A 108 -10.22 9.07 -22.90
C ASN A 108 -9.59 9.92 -21.80
N GLU A 109 -10.26 10.09 -20.66
CA GLU A 109 -9.70 10.82 -19.51
C GLU A 109 -8.44 10.14 -18.96
N VAL A 110 -8.37 8.80 -18.99
CA VAL A 110 -7.16 8.06 -18.59
C VAL A 110 -6.00 8.32 -19.56
N LYS A 111 -6.26 8.32 -20.87
CA LYS A 111 -5.25 8.64 -21.89
C LYS A 111 -4.76 10.08 -21.78
N GLU A 112 -5.66 11.04 -21.56
CA GLU A 112 -5.35 12.45 -21.36
C GLU A 112 -4.51 12.66 -20.09
N LEU A 113 -4.84 11.98 -19.01
CA LEU A 113 -4.05 11.98 -17.78
C LEU A 113 -2.61 11.51 -18.03
N VAL A 114 -2.44 10.34 -18.66
CA VAL A 114 -1.11 9.79 -18.96
C VAL A 114 -0.31 10.72 -19.89
N SER A 115 -0.96 11.26 -20.92
CA SER A 115 -0.36 12.23 -21.84
C SER A 115 0.09 13.50 -21.10
N SER A 116 -0.73 14.02 -20.19
CA SER A 116 -0.41 15.20 -19.38
C SER A 116 0.79 14.97 -18.46
N VAL A 117 0.86 13.81 -17.81
CA VAL A 117 2.01 13.41 -16.97
C VAL A 117 3.28 13.32 -17.82
N LEU A 118 3.23 12.67 -18.98
CA LEU A 118 4.39 12.57 -19.87
C LEU A 118 4.83 13.92 -20.43
N LYS A 119 3.88 14.79 -20.81
CA LYS A 119 4.19 16.15 -21.27
C LYS A 119 4.89 16.98 -20.19
N GLN A 120 4.48 16.83 -18.93
CA GLN A 120 5.00 17.62 -17.82
C GLN A 120 6.31 17.04 -17.24
N TYR A 121 6.40 15.72 -17.11
CA TYR A 121 7.48 15.05 -16.38
C TYR A 121 8.41 14.23 -17.26
N GLY A 122 8.04 14.00 -18.52
CA GLY A 122 8.84 13.28 -19.50
C GLY A 122 8.94 11.77 -19.27
N ARG A 123 8.39 11.22 -18.17
CA ARG A 123 8.47 9.79 -17.84
C ARG A 123 7.39 9.35 -16.85
N ILE A 124 7.12 8.04 -16.79
CA ILE A 124 6.29 7.40 -15.77
C ILE A 124 6.98 6.13 -15.25
N ASP A 125 7.59 6.21 -14.07
CA ASP A 125 8.29 5.06 -13.48
C ASP A 125 7.34 4.13 -12.71
N PHE A 126 6.32 4.70 -12.07
CA PHE A 126 5.46 4.02 -11.11
C PHE A 126 3.98 4.31 -11.37
N LEU A 127 3.14 3.29 -11.25
CA LEU A 127 1.68 3.40 -11.18
C LEU A 127 1.17 2.72 -9.91
N VAL A 128 0.33 3.42 -9.14
CA VAL A 128 -0.41 2.83 -8.02
C VAL A 128 -1.89 2.92 -8.31
N ASN A 129 -2.52 1.77 -8.60
CA ASN A 129 -3.95 1.69 -8.78
C ASN A 129 -4.64 1.57 -7.42
N ASN A 130 -5.10 2.69 -6.89
CA ASN A 130 -5.89 2.78 -5.65
C ASN A 130 -7.27 3.41 -5.88
N GLY A 131 -7.56 3.87 -7.10
CA GLY A 131 -8.86 4.40 -7.48
C GLY A 131 -9.92 3.31 -7.35
N GLY A 132 -10.92 3.53 -6.50
CA GLY A 132 -11.88 2.49 -6.18
C GLY A 132 -12.97 2.94 -5.22
N GLY A 133 -13.99 2.12 -5.09
CA GLY A 133 -15.10 2.34 -4.17
C GLY A 133 -15.90 1.07 -3.96
N GLN A 134 -16.62 1.02 -2.86
CA GLN A 134 -17.46 -0.11 -2.48
C GLN A 134 -18.60 0.40 -1.59
N PHE A 135 -19.66 -0.39 -1.48
CA PHE A 135 -20.74 -0.16 -0.53
C PHE A 135 -21.27 -1.50 -0.03
N SER A 136 -21.79 -1.53 1.19
CA SER A 136 -22.41 -2.74 1.75
C SER A 136 -23.83 -2.91 1.23
N SER A 137 -24.15 -4.11 0.75
CA SER A 137 -25.50 -4.54 0.37
C SER A 137 -25.55 -6.07 0.24
N PRO A 138 -26.59 -6.75 0.75
CA PRO A 138 -26.88 -8.13 0.37
C PRO A 138 -26.88 -8.30 -1.15
N ALA A 139 -26.40 -9.44 -1.66
CA ALA A 139 -26.21 -9.63 -3.09
C ALA A 139 -27.51 -9.45 -3.90
N GLU A 140 -28.65 -9.89 -3.35
CA GLU A 140 -29.99 -9.72 -3.93
C GLU A 140 -30.44 -8.27 -4.09
N HIS A 141 -29.84 -7.33 -3.33
CA HIS A 141 -30.17 -5.91 -3.36
C HIS A 141 -29.14 -5.07 -4.13
N ILE A 142 -28.10 -5.69 -4.69
CA ILE A 142 -27.15 -4.99 -5.55
C ILE A 142 -27.80 -4.77 -6.91
N SER A 143 -28.23 -3.54 -7.18
CA SER A 143 -28.74 -3.16 -8.50
C SER A 143 -27.67 -3.32 -9.58
N SER A 144 -28.10 -3.58 -10.82
CA SER A 144 -27.21 -3.63 -12.00
C SER A 144 -26.34 -2.38 -12.15
N LYS A 145 -26.85 -1.19 -11.77
CA LYS A 145 -26.09 0.06 -11.78
C LYS A 145 -25.01 0.07 -10.70
N GLY A 146 -25.35 -0.37 -9.48
CA GLY A 146 -24.40 -0.48 -8.37
C GLY A 146 -23.29 -1.50 -8.66
N TRP A 147 -23.65 -2.66 -9.22
CA TRP A 147 -22.70 -3.67 -9.69
C TRP A 147 -21.72 -3.09 -10.70
N LYS A 148 -22.22 -2.51 -11.80
CA LYS A 148 -21.39 -1.90 -12.84
C LYS A 148 -20.51 -0.79 -12.30
N ALA A 149 -21.02 0.07 -11.43
CA ALA A 149 -20.22 1.14 -10.83
C ALA A 149 -18.98 0.60 -10.08
N VAL A 150 -19.14 -0.49 -9.32
CA VAL A 150 -18.03 -1.12 -8.60
C VAL A 150 -17.10 -1.86 -9.57
N ILE A 151 -17.61 -2.62 -10.53
CA ILE A 151 -16.77 -3.34 -11.52
C ILE A 151 -15.99 -2.36 -12.39
N ASP A 152 -16.66 -1.37 -12.97
CA ASP A 152 -16.03 -0.39 -13.86
C ASP A 152 -14.93 0.41 -13.15
N THR A 153 -15.18 0.83 -11.91
CA THR A 153 -14.20 1.64 -11.18
C THR A 153 -13.00 0.80 -10.74
N ASN A 154 -13.25 -0.40 -10.20
CA ASN A 154 -12.23 -1.18 -9.51
C ASN A 154 -11.44 -2.10 -10.45
N LEU A 155 -12.10 -2.70 -11.43
CA LEU A 155 -11.50 -3.63 -12.39
C LEU A 155 -11.18 -2.93 -13.71
N THR A 156 -12.21 -2.41 -14.40
CA THR A 156 -12.03 -1.83 -15.73
C THR A 156 -11.08 -0.63 -15.69
N GLY A 157 -11.24 0.26 -14.72
CA GLY A 157 -10.35 1.42 -14.55
C GLY A 157 -8.91 1.02 -14.23
N THR A 158 -8.71 0.00 -13.40
CA THR A 158 -7.35 -0.55 -13.15
C THR A 158 -6.72 -1.05 -14.44
N PHE A 159 -7.46 -1.82 -15.24
CA PHE A 159 -6.98 -2.29 -16.54
C PHE A 159 -6.64 -1.14 -17.48
N GLN A 160 -7.53 -0.14 -17.60
CA GLN A 160 -7.33 1.03 -18.46
C GLN A 160 -6.07 1.82 -18.06
N CYS A 161 -5.89 2.09 -16.76
CA CYS A 161 -4.69 2.77 -16.26
C CYS A 161 -3.42 1.97 -16.56
N CYS A 162 -3.42 0.66 -16.33
CA CYS A 162 -2.27 -0.21 -16.64
C CYS A 162 -1.96 -0.18 -18.15
N GLN A 163 -2.96 -0.36 -18.99
CA GLN A 163 -2.80 -0.38 -20.45
C GLN A 163 -2.26 0.96 -20.98
N ALA A 164 -2.77 2.09 -20.47
CA ALA A 164 -2.36 3.41 -20.89
C ALA A 164 -0.89 3.69 -20.53
N VAL A 165 -0.46 3.46 -19.27
CA VAL A 165 0.95 3.69 -18.90
C VAL A 165 1.90 2.73 -19.61
N TYR A 166 1.46 1.50 -19.87
CA TYR A 166 2.25 0.53 -20.62
C TYR A 166 2.47 0.98 -22.06
N SER A 167 1.37 1.30 -22.76
CA SER A 167 1.41 1.64 -24.18
C SER A 167 2.14 2.95 -24.44
N SER A 168 1.99 3.94 -23.57
CA SER A 168 2.59 5.26 -23.74
C SER A 168 4.04 5.37 -23.24
N TRP A 169 4.49 4.49 -22.34
CA TRP A 169 5.83 4.62 -21.74
C TRP A 169 6.48 3.28 -21.37
N MET A 170 5.86 2.51 -20.48
CA MET A 170 6.56 1.40 -19.81
C MET A 170 6.93 0.25 -20.75
N LYS A 171 6.25 0.08 -21.90
CA LYS A 171 6.60 -0.93 -22.91
C LYS A 171 8.05 -0.83 -23.38
N GLN A 172 8.57 0.40 -23.49
CA GLN A 172 9.94 0.68 -23.95
C GLN A 172 10.92 0.96 -22.82
N HIS A 173 10.43 1.40 -21.65
CA HIS A 173 11.29 1.95 -20.58
C HIS A 173 11.26 1.15 -19.28
N GLY A 174 10.45 0.09 -19.20
CA GLY A 174 10.15 -0.60 -17.95
C GLY A 174 9.30 0.24 -17.00
N GLY A 175 9.05 -0.30 -15.82
CA GLY A 175 8.24 0.38 -14.80
C GLY A 175 7.76 -0.56 -13.71
N VAL A 176 7.06 -0.01 -12.72
CA VAL A 176 6.47 -0.80 -11.63
C VAL A 176 5.04 -0.39 -11.37
N ILE A 177 4.15 -1.39 -11.30
CA ILE A 177 2.74 -1.22 -11.04
C ILE A 177 2.41 -1.93 -9.72
N VAL A 178 1.70 -1.23 -8.84
CA VAL A 178 1.13 -1.78 -7.61
C VAL A 178 -0.37 -1.55 -7.59
N ASN A 179 -1.14 -2.64 -7.52
CA ASN A 179 -2.59 -2.61 -7.42
C ASN A 179 -3.03 -2.76 -5.96
N ILE A 180 -3.80 -1.81 -5.44
CA ILE A 180 -4.44 -1.95 -4.13
C ILE A 180 -5.74 -2.72 -4.32
N ILE A 181 -5.78 -3.93 -3.75
CA ILE A 181 -6.97 -4.78 -3.75
C ILE A 181 -7.60 -4.83 -2.36
N ALA A 182 -8.19 -5.95 -1.96
CA ALA A 182 -8.74 -6.15 -0.62
C ALA A 182 -8.53 -7.61 -0.19
N ASP A 183 -8.82 -7.92 1.07
CA ASP A 183 -8.87 -9.29 1.57
C ASP A 183 -10.15 -10.02 1.10
N MET A 184 -10.12 -10.60 -0.11
CA MET A 184 -11.26 -11.29 -0.74
C MET A 184 -11.14 -12.83 -0.77
N TRP A 185 -10.12 -13.39 -0.13
CA TRP A 185 -9.72 -14.80 -0.32
C TRP A 185 -10.79 -15.82 0.10
N LYS A 186 -11.74 -15.40 0.95
CA LYS A 186 -12.87 -16.22 1.44
C LYS A 186 -14.21 -15.73 0.89
N GLY A 187 -14.19 -15.03 -0.24
CA GLY A 187 -15.32 -14.24 -0.70
C GLY A 187 -15.45 -12.92 0.05
N PHE A 188 -16.50 -12.17 -0.29
CA PHE A 188 -16.76 -10.85 0.30
C PHE A 188 -18.26 -10.67 0.58
N PRO A 189 -18.83 -11.39 1.58
CA PRO A 189 -20.26 -11.31 1.89
C PRO A 189 -20.68 -9.87 2.23
N GLY A 190 -21.89 -9.49 1.79
CA GLY A 190 -22.36 -8.10 1.87
C GLY A 190 -21.68 -7.13 0.90
N MET A 191 -20.67 -7.56 0.12
CA MET A 191 -20.05 -6.74 -0.93
C MET A 191 -19.57 -7.61 -2.10
N SER A 192 -20.37 -8.56 -2.58
CA SER A 192 -19.97 -9.55 -3.59
C SER A 192 -19.33 -8.95 -4.86
N HIS A 193 -19.84 -7.81 -5.33
CA HIS A 193 -19.27 -7.01 -6.43
C HIS A 193 -17.80 -6.58 -6.22
N THR A 194 -17.40 -6.28 -4.98
CA THR A 194 -16.05 -5.87 -4.60
C THR A 194 -15.16 -7.08 -4.57
N GLY A 195 -15.62 -8.18 -3.95
CA GLY A 195 -14.90 -9.45 -3.96
C GLY A 195 -14.58 -9.90 -5.39
N ALA A 196 -15.58 -9.88 -6.28
CA ALA A 196 -15.41 -10.21 -7.70
C ALA A 196 -14.40 -9.29 -8.39
N ALA A 197 -14.54 -7.96 -8.25
CA ALA A 197 -13.62 -7.01 -8.88
C ALA A 197 -12.18 -7.17 -8.38
N ARG A 198 -11.97 -7.34 -7.07
CA ARG A 198 -10.63 -7.46 -6.48
C ARG A 198 -9.96 -8.79 -6.79
N ALA A 199 -10.71 -9.88 -6.84
CA ALA A 199 -10.21 -11.18 -7.31
C ALA A 199 -9.79 -11.11 -8.79
N ALA A 200 -10.56 -10.41 -9.62
CA ALA A 200 -10.19 -10.18 -11.02
C ALA A 200 -8.92 -9.34 -11.15
N VAL A 201 -8.72 -8.30 -10.32
CA VAL A 201 -7.47 -7.51 -10.30
C VAL A 201 -6.27 -8.32 -9.79
N ASP A 202 -6.47 -9.21 -8.83
CA ASP A 202 -5.42 -10.16 -8.41
C ASP A 202 -5.00 -11.08 -9.57
N ASN A 203 -5.96 -11.58 -10.34
CA ASN A 203 -5.65 -12.38 -11.53
C ASN A 203 -5.00 -11.54 -12.64
N LEU A 204 -5.50 -10.33 -12.90
CA LEU A 204 -4.93 -9.39 -13.85
C LEU A 204 -3.46 -9.09 -13.52
N THR A 205 -3.14 -8.90 -12.24
CA THR A 205 -1.77 -8.69 -11.76
C THR A 205 -0.84 -9.81 -12.20
N LYS A 206 -1.29 -11.07 -12.10
CA LYS A 206 -0.52 -12.26 -12.52
C LYS A 206 -0.34 -12.31 -14.03
N SER A 207 -1.39 -12.07 -14.81
CA SER A 207 -1.33 -12.06 -16.27
C SER A 207 -0.37 -10.99 -16.77
N LEU A 208 -0.54 -9.74 -16.34
CA LEU A 208 0.31 -8.61 -16.76
C LEU A 208 1.77 -8.76 -16.35
N ALA A 209 2.04 -9.40 -15.19
CA ALA A 209 3.40 -9.71 -14.76
C ALA A 209 4.14 -10.63 -15.73
N ILE A 210 3.43 -11.51 -16.45
CA ILE A 210 4.02 -12.39 -17.47
C ILE A 210 4.06 -11.68 -18.83
N GLU A 211 2.93 -11.10 -19.27
CA GLU A 211 2.81 -10.47 -20.59
C GLU A 211 3.78 -9.30 -20.76
N TRP A 212 4.08 -8.56 -19.70
CA TRP A 212 4.94 -7.36 -19.75
C TRP A 212 6.35 -7.60 -19.20
N ALA A 213 6.71 -8.86 -18.90
CA ALA A 213 8.02 -9.22 -18.39
C ALA A 213 9.16 -8.82 -19.35
N ALA A 214 8.96 -9.01 -20.65
CA ALA A 214 9.96 -8.66 -21.68
C ALA A 214 10.24 -7.15 -21.75
N SER A 215 9.31 -6.31 -21.30
CA SER A 215 9.49 -4.86 -21.18
C SER A 215 10.16 -4.45 -19.86
N GLY A 216 10.51 -5.39 -18.98
CA GLY A 216 11.06 -5.07 -17.66
C GLY A 216 10.04 -4.43 -16.71
N VAL A 217 8.74 -4.65 -16.94
CA VAL A 217 7.67 -4.12 -16.09
C VAL A 217 7.34 -5.13 -14.99
N ARG A 218 7.35 -4.68 -13.74
CA ARG A 218 6.90 -5.48 -12.59
C ARG A 218 5.48 -5.08 -12.20
N VAL A 219 4.60 -6.06 -12.01
CA VAL A 219 3.20 -5.82 -11.61
C VAL A 219 2.93 -6.64 -10.35
N ASN A 220 2.54 -5.99 -9.26
CA ASN A 220 2.22 -6.65 -7.99
C ASN A 220 0.94 -6.08 -7.40
N ALA A 221 0.39 -6.74 -6.39
CA ALA A 221 -0.75 -6.26 -5.64
C ALA A 221 -0.48 -6.22 -4.13
N ILE A 222 -1.23 -5.37 -3.44
CA ILE A 222 -1.32 -5.34 -1.98
C ILE A 222 -2.77 -5.56 -1.59
N ALA A 223 -2.99 -6.48 -0.65
CA ALA A 223 -4.29 -6.76 -0.06
C ALA A 223 -4.31 -6.28 1.39
N PRO A 224 -4.82 -5.06 1.67
CA PRO A 224 -5.00 -4.59 3.04
C PRO A 224 -6.09 -5.39 3.76
N GLY A 225 -5.89 -5.59 5.07
CA GLY A 225 -6.96 -6.02 5.98
C GLY A 225 -7.88 -4.85 6.36
N THR A 226 -8.44 -4.86 7.57
CA THR A 226 -9.20 -3.72 8.10
C THR A 226 -8.27 -2.57 8.49
N ILE A 227 -8.20 -1.55 7.63
CA ILE A 227 -7.39 -0.35 7.82
C ILE A 227 -8.29 0.83 8.20
N PHE A 228 -8.04 1.41 9.37
CA PHE A 228 -8.72 2.59 9.82
C PHE A 228 -8.12 3.86 9.21
N SER A 229 -8.97 4.73 8.68
CA SER A 229 -8.66 6.14 8.46
C SER A 229 -9.94 6.97 8.64
N LYS A 230 -9.80 8.25 9.01
CA LYS A 230 -10.94 9.16 9.13
C LYS A 230 -11.78 9.19 7.85
N THR A 231 -11.11 9.33 6.71
CA THR A 231 -11.77 9.33 5.39
C THR A 231 -12.49 8.03 5.08
N ALA A 232 -11.92 6.87 5.44
CA ALA A 232 -12.57 5.58 5.22
C ALA A 232 -13.80 5.42 6.12
N MET A 233 -13.71 5.84 7.39
CA MET A 233 -14.83 5.83 8.33
C MET A 233 -16.00 6.69 7.84
N GLU A 234 -15.73 7.92 7.39
CA GLU A 234 -16.74 8.83 6.86
C GLU A 234 -17.50 8.27 5.64
N ASN A 235 -16.85 7.41 4.82
CA ASN A 235 -17.51 6.77 3.68
C ASN A 235 -18.64 5.82 4.10
N TYR A 236 -18.62 5.32 5.34
CA TYR A 236 -19.67 4.47 5.90
C TYR A 236 -20.71 5.25 6.72
N LYS A 237 -20.61 6.58 6.74
CA LYS A 237 -21.52 7.48 7.46
C LYS A 237 -21.68 7.05 8.93
N ASP A 238 -22.90 7.08 9.45
CA ASP A 238 -23.23 6.77 10.85
C ASP A 238 -22.84 5.34 11.28
N LEU A 239 -22.74 4.41 10.33
CA LEU A 239 -22.31 3.03 10.61
C LEU A 239 -20.78 2.90 10.75
N GLY A 240 -20.00 3.86 10.25
CA GLY A 240 -18.54 3.80 10.21
C GLY A 240 -17.90 3.50 11.57
N PRO A 241 -18.17 4.30 12.63
CA PRO A 241 -17.60 4.08 13.95
C PRO A 241 -17.87 2.67 14.50
N GLN A 242 -19.12 2.20 14.38
CA GLN A 242 -19.51 0.88 14.86
C GLN A 242 -18.83 -0.23 14.06
N LEU A 243 -18.80 -0.14 12.74
CA LEU A 243 -18.16 -1.15 11.87
C LEU A 243 -16.68 -1.33 12.21
N PHE A 244 -15.94 -0.23 12.38
CA PHE A 244 -14.52 -0.30 12.73
C PHE A 244 -14.29 -0.84 14.15
N ARG A 245 -15.12 -0.44 15.14
CA ARG A 245 -15.05 -1.00 16.51
C ARG A 245 -15.27 -2.51 16.53
N MET A 246 -16.31 -3.00 15.85
CA MET A 246 -16.62 -4.42 15.79
C MET A 246 -15.57 -5.23 15.01
N SER A 247 -14.83 -4.60 14.10
CA SER A 247 -13.80 -5.29 13.32
C SER A 247 -12.57 -5.69 14.13
N VAL A 248 -12.33 -5.06 15.29
CA VAL A 248 -11.14 -5.32 16.13
C VAL A 248 -11.09 -6.78 16.60
N SER A 249 -12.22 -7.35 17.03
CA SER A 249 -12.28 -8.74 17.53
C SER A 249 -11.95 -9.77 16.44
N HIS A 250 -12.23 -9.41 15.18
CA HIS A 250 -11.99 -10.20 13.98
C HIS A 250 -10.56 -10.02 13.42
N CYS A 251 -9.73 -9.19 14.05
CA CYS A 251 -8.32 -9.04 13.69
C CYS A 251 -7.47 -9.91 14.65
N PRO A 252 -6.60 -10.80 14.15
CA PRO A 252 -5.65 -11.53 15.01
C PRO A 252 -4.77 -10.62 15.85
N ALA A 253 -4.37 -9.46 15.30
CA ALA A 253 -3.59 -8.45 16.01
C ALA A 253 -4.37 -7.74 17.14
N LYS A 254 -5.69 -7.93 17.23
CA LYS A 254 -6.59 -7.25 18.19
C LYS A 254 -6.50 -5.72 18.14
N ARG A 255 -6.14 -5.20 16.96
CA ARG A 255 -6.22 -3.79 16.57
C ARG A 255 -6.47 -3.70 15.07
N LEU A 256 -6.94 -2.53 14.63
CA LEU A 256 -7.01 -2.18 13.21
C LEU A 256 -5.61 -1.79 12.72
N GLY A 257 -5.40 -1.87 11.41
CA GLY A 257 -4.23 -1.27 10.78
C GLY A 257 -4.44 0.21 10.47
N VAL A 258 -3.37 0.91 10.10
CA VAL A 258 -3.43 2.32 9.64
C VAL A 258 -2.79 2.47 8.23
N PRO A 259 -3.09 3.53 7.46
CA PRO A 259 -2.60 3.70 6.08
C PRO A 259 -1.07 3.69 5.97
N GLU A 260 -0.36 4.12 7.01
CA GLU A 260 1.10 4.14 7.11
C GLU A 260 1.72 2.73 7.05
N GLU A 261 0.99 1.71 7.54
CA GLU A 261 1.41 0.31 7.44
C GLU A 261 1.26 -0.22 6.01
N ILE A 262 0.29 0.30 5.25
CA ILE A 262 0.09 -0.03 3.83
C ILE A 262 1.10 0.68 2.93
N SER A 263 1.32 1.98 3.16
CA SER A 263 2.19 2.81 2.31
C SER A 263 3.64 2.30 2.33
N SER A 264 4.10 1.77 3.46
CA SER A 264 5.42 1.13 3.58
C SER A 264 5.57 -0.06 2.64
N ALA A 265 4.54 -0.91 2.53
CA ALA A 265 4.53 -2.05 1.62
C ALA A 265 4.47 -1.62 0.14
N VAL A 266 3.69 -0.57 -0.17
CA VAL A 266 3.63 0.03 -1.52
C VAL A 266 5.01 0.51 -1.94
N CYS A 267 5.67 1.31 -1.10
CA CYS A 267 7.00 1.86 -1.36
C CYS A 267 8.03 0.74 -1.58
N PHE A 268 7.97 -0.33 -0.78
CA PHE A 268 8.84 -1.48 -0.94
C PHE A 268 8.68 -2.12 -2.33
N LEU A 269 7.45 -2.44 -2.74
CA LEU A 269 7.19 -3.11 -4.02
C LEU A 269 7.53 -2.23 -5.23
N LEU A 270 7.37 -0.91 -5.13
CA LEU A 270 7.80 0.05 -6.16
C LEU A 270 9.33 0.16 -6.27
N SER A 271 10.05 -0.02 -5.16
CA SER A 271 11.49 0.21 -5.11
C SER A 271 12.33 -0.90 -5.78
N PRO A 272 13.61 -0.63 -6.09
CA PRO A 272 14.57 -1.66 -6.52
C PRO A 272 14.79 -2.80 -5.51
N ALA A 273 14.39 -2.65 -4.24
CA ALA A 273 14.50 -3.73 -3.26
C ALA A 273 13.58 -4.93 -3.60
N ALA A 274 12.55 -4.70 -4.41
CA ALA A 274 11.64 -5.71 -4.93
C ALA A 274 11.96 -6.08 -6.39
N SER A 275 13.20 -5.89 -6.86
CA SER A 275 13.58 -6.07 -8.28
C SER A 275 13.31 -7.46 -8.85
N TYR A 276 13.13 -8.47 -7.99
CA TYR A 276 12.82 -9.86 -8.38
C TYR A 276 11.43 -10.32 -7.92
N ILE A 277 10.53 -9.38 -7.62
CA ILE A 277 9.15 -9.64 -7.20
C ILE A 277 8.21 -9.07 -8.27
N SER A 278 7.50 -9.96 -8.97
CA SER A 278 6.45 -9.65 -9.95
C SER A 278 5.39 -10.75 -9.90
N GLY A 279 4.13 -10.41 -10.15
CA GLY A 279 2.97 -11.30 -10.08
C GLY A 279 2.55 -11.68 -8.65
N ALA A 280 3.12 -11.02 -7.63
CA ALA A 280 2.86 -11.35 -6.23
C ALA A 280 1.78 -10.45 -5.63
N THR A 281 1.03 -11.01 -4.69
CA THR A 281 0.08 -10.28 -3.85
C THR A 281 0.54 -10.32 -2.41
N LEU A 282 0.92 -9.16 -1.87
CA LEU A 282 1.33 -9.03 -0.47
C LEU A 282 0.13 -8.69 0.40
N LYS A 283 -0.25 -9.60 1.29
CA LYS A 283 -1.29 -9.36 2.29
C LYS A 283 -0.72 -8.52 3.44
N VAL A 284 -1.38 -7.41 3.76
CA VAL A 284 -1.03 -6.51 4.86
C VAL A 284 -2.24 -6.40 5.77
N ASP A 285 -2.49 -7.49 6.48
CA ASP A 285 -3.76 -7.76 7.17
C ASP A 285 -3.58 -8.35 8.58
N ALA A 286 -2.33 -8.42 9.06
CA ALA A 286 -1.96 -9.10 10.31
C ALA A 286 -2.55 -10.53 10.44
N GLY A 287 -2.65 -11.26 9.34
CA GLY A 287 -3.19 -12.63 9.30
C GLY A 287 -4.72 -12.70 9.31
N GLN A 288 -5.43 -11.59 9.20
CA GLN A 288 -6.90 -11.54 9.17
C GLN A 288 -7.49 -12.45 8.08
N SER A 289 -6.87 -12.49 6.89
CA SER A 289 -7.27 -13.41 5.81
C SER A 289 -7.13 -14.88 6.16
N LEU A 290 -6.49 -15.25 7.27
CA LEU A 290 -6.35 -16.63 7.75
C LEU A 290 -7.23 -16.90 8.98
N TYR A 291 -7.78 -15.87 9.61
CA TYR A 291 -8.52 -15.96 10.87
C TYR A 291 -9.97 -16.43 10.69
N HIS A 292 -10.13 -17.69 10.26
CA HIS A 292 -11.41 -18.40 10.26
C HIS A 292 -11.32 -19.81 10.88
N SER A 293 -10.19 -20.12 11.53
CA SER A 293 -9.96 -21.40 12.18
C SER A 293 -10.78 -21.56 13.45
N MET A 294 -10.99 -22.81 13.89
CA MET A 294 -11.45 -23.11 15.26
C MET A 294 -10.53 -22.56 16.37
N TRP A 295 -9.34 -22.09 15.99
CA TRP A 295 -8.39 -21.47 16.90
C TRP A 295 -8.81 -20.04 17.24
N GLU A 296 -9.39 -19.87 18.43
CA GLU A 296 -9.71 -18.55 18.98
C GLU A 296 -8.45 -17.86 19.50
N ILE A 297 -8.25 -16.61 19.09
CA ILE A 297 -7.16 -15.78 19.63
C ILE A 297 -7.75 -14.92 20.75
N PRO A 298 -7.26 -15.04 22.00
CA PRO A 298 -7.75 -14.21 23.10
C PRO A 298 -7.44 -12.74 22.86
N ASN A 299 -8.21 -11.85 23.48
CA ASN A 299 -7.92 -10.42 23.45
C ASN A 299 -6.53 -10.14 24.05
N HIS A 300 -5.74 -9.30 23.38
CA HIS A 300 -4.38 -8.97 23.79
C HIS A 300 -3.93 -7.60 23.24
N SER A 301 -2.87 -7.04 23.82
CA SER A 301 -2.18 -5.84 23.33
C SER A 301 -0.73 -6.12 22.88
N ALA A 302 -0.37 -7.40 22.69
CA ALA A 302 1.00 -7.81 22.41
C ALA A 302 1.49 -7.49 20.99
N TRP A 303 0.57 -7.21 20.05
CA TRP A 303 0.96 -6.87 18.68
C TRP A 303 1.65 -5.49 18.65
N PRO A 304 2.72 -5.31 17.87
CA PRO A 304 3.42 -4.03 17.79
C PRO A 304 2.47 -2.86 17.47
N GLU A 305 2.71 -1.72 18.10
CA GLU A 305 1.97 -0.50 17.79
C GLU A 305 2.14 -0.10 16.33
N ALA A 306 1.10 0.52 15.78
CA ALA A 306 1.16 1.16 14.47
C ALA A 306 2.12 2.38 14.51
N PRO A 307 2.64 2.83 13.35
CA PRO A 307 3.42 4.06 13.28
C PRO A 307 2.67 5.26 13.87
N GLU A 308 3.41 6.11 14.59
CA GLU A 308 2.87 7.37 15.12
C GLU A 308 2.36 8.29 13.99
N GLY A 309 1.20 8.92 14.19
CA GLY A 309 0.59 9.82 13.24
C GLY A 309 -0.90 10.05 13.49
N GLU A 310 -1.47 10.99 12.74
CA GLU A 310 -2.86 11.45 12.91
C GLU A 310 -3.89 10.30 12.79
N ASN A 311 -3.63 9.28 11.98
CA ASN A 311 -4.51 8.11 11.85
C ASN A 311 -4.47 7.21 13.09
N LEU A 312 -3.32 7.04 13.73
CA LEU A 312 -3.21 6.28 14.98
C LEU A 312 -3.93 7.00 16.12
N ASP A 313 -3.75 8.32 16.22
CA ASP A 313 -4.41 9.13 17.25
C ASP A 313 -5.93 9.08 17.08
N ALA A 314 -6.41 9.25 15.85
CA ALA A 314 -7.82 9.14 15.52
C ALA A 314 -8.39 7.72 15.78
N MET A 315 -7.60 6.67 15.53
CA MET A 315 -8.00 5.30 15.83
C MET A 315 -8.14 5.09 17.35
N LYS A 316 -7.17 5.60 18.12
CA LYS A 316 -7.22 5.54 19.60
C LYS A 316 -8.44 6.28 20.13
N GLU A 317 -8.77 7.43 19.56
CA GLU A 317 -9.97 8.20 19.91
C GLU A 317 -11.27 7.44 19.59
N LEU A 318 -11.37 6.81 18.41
CA LEU A 318 -12.52 5.98 18.05
C LEU A 318 -12.70 4.81 19.01
N LEU A 319 -11.61 4.12 19.37
CA LEU A 319 -11.64 2.91 20.19
C LEU A 319 -11.75 3.21 21.69
N ASN A 320 -11.62 4.47 22.11
CA ASN A 320 -11.80 4.86 23.49
C ASN A 320 -13.28 4.72 23.90
N PRO A 321 -13.61 3.87 24.90
CA PRO A 321 -14.99 3.67 25.36
C PRO A 321 -15.67 4.93 25.90
N GLN A 322 -14.88 5.94 26.30
CA GLN A 322 -15.38 7.23 26.81
C GLN A 322 -15.55 8.29 25.72
N SER A 323 -15.15 7.98 24.48
CA SER A 323 -15.28 8.89 23.34
C SER A 323 -16.74 9.00 22.90
N LYS A 324 -17.18 10.22 22.58
CA LYS A 324 -18.52 10.51 22.05
C LYS A 324 -18.65 10.30 20.54
N LEU A 325 -17.59 9.81 19.88
CA LEU A 325 -17.56 9.45 18.45
C LEU A 325 -18.31 8.14 18.15
#